data_AF-A0A514WJ10-F1
#
_entry.id   AF-A0A514WJ10-F1
#
_cell.length_a   1.000
_cell.length_b   1.000
_cell.length_c   1.000
_cell.angle_alpha   90.00
_cell.angle_beta   90.00
_cell.angle_gamma   90.00
#
_symmetry.space_group_name_H-M   'P 1'
#
loop_
_entity.id
_entity.type
_entity.pdbx_description
1 polymer ?
#
loop_
_entity_poly.entity_id
_entity_poly.type
_entity_poly.pdbx_seq_one_letter_code
_entity_poly.pdbx_strand_id
1 'polypeptide(L)'
;MRSALRLILARTGLHLLARERKAALAATLGAVLGVSAFVLLLDGVLFRRALPEGYAALFTAPLLPRMLFSAAGSMLEEVQYRLLLTTALAVLAAAASAPFTRRPLPPWALLLIIAAVQLLNAWTAVSHYPLYGALRFWLVGCVWGLLYWRHGFLSALAGHGLVHLLLDPALRALLLLTA
;
A
#
# COMPACT_ATOMS: atom_id res chain seq x y z
N MET A 1 -4.35 -21.47 -24.92
CA MET A 1 -4.68 -20.47 -23.87
C MET A 1 -3.70 -20.44 -22.68
N ARG A 2 -3.33 -21.58 -22.06
CA ARG A 2 -2.45 -21.58 -20.88
C ARG A 2 -1.05 -20.97 -21.10
N SER A 3 -0.46 -21.09 -22.29
CA SER A 3 0.85 -20.49 -22.59
C SER A 3 0.78 -18.97 -22.77
N ALA A 4 -0.27 -18.44 -23.40
CA ALA A 4 -0.44 -17.00 -23.61
C ALA A 4 -0.61 -16.24 -22.29
N LEU A 5 -1.45 -16.74 -21.37
CA LEU A 5 -1.64 -16.12 -20.05
C LEU A 5 -0.34 -16.11 -19.22
N ARG A 6 0.41 -17.22 -19.21
CA ARG A 6 1.71 -17.29 -18.53
C ARG A 6 2.71 -16.29 -19.11
N LEU A 7 2.72 -16.14 -20.43
CA LEU A 7 3.61 -15.20 -21.12
C LEU A 7 3.23 -13.75 -20.81
N ILE A 8 1.93 -13.42 -20.74
CA ILE A 8 1.46 -12.09 -20.35
C ILE A 8 1.79 -11.79 -18.90
N LEU A 9 1.55 -12.72 -17.97
CA LEU A 9 1.90 -12.55 -16.55
C LEU A 9 3.41 -12.39 -16.34
N ALA A 10 4.24 -13.10 -17.12
CA ALA A 10 5.69 -12.91 -17.05
C ALA A 10 6.13 -11.49 -17.48
N ARG A 11 5.36 -10.83 -18.36
CA ARG A 11 5.66 -9.48 -18.86
C ARG A 11 5.28 -8.37 -17.87
N THR A 12 4.38 -8.63 -16.91
CA THR A 12 4.00 -7.61 -15.92
C THR A 12 5.05 -7.42 -14.84
N GLY A 13 5.94 -8.41 -14.63
CA GLY A 13 6.91 -8.40 -13.53
C GLY A 13 6.27 -8.52 -12.14
N LEU A 14 4.97 -8.80 -12.06
CA LEU A 14 4.24 -9.00 -10.81
C LEU A 14 4.30 -10.47 -10.39
N HIS A 15 4.48 -10.70 -9.09
CA HIS A 15 4.62 -12.05 -8.53
C HIS A 15 3.88 -12.18 -7.21
N LEU A 16 3.31 -13.36 -6.94
CA LEU A 16 2.71 -13.62 -5.62
C LEU A 16 3.77 -13.71 -4.53
N LEU A 17 4.85 -14.44 -4.82
CA LEU A 17 5.96 -14.69 -3.91
C LEU A 17 7.18 -13.85 -4.27
N ALA A 18 7.97 -13.51 -3.24
CA ALA A 18 9.28 -12.89 -3.43
C ALA A 18 10.22 -13.84 -4.18
N ARG A 19 10.94 -13.30 -5.17
CA ARG A 19 12.07 -14.01 -5.80
C ARG A 19 13.27 -14.10 -4.85
N GLU A 20 13.54 -13.03 -4.12
CA GLU A 20 14.63 -12.94 -3.14
C GLU A 20 14.08 -12.68 -1.73
N ARG A 21 13.99 -13.74 -0.92
CA ARG A 21 13.31 -13.68 0.39
C ARG A 21 13.94 -12.70 1.38
N LYS A 22 15.28 -12.64 1.44
CA LYS A 22 16.00 -11.73 2.35
C LYS A 22 15.78 -10.26 2.00
N ALA A 23 15.90 -9.91 0.72
CA ALA A 23 15.65 -8.56 0.23
C ALA A 23 14.18 -8.17 0.45
N ALA A 24 13.24 -9.08 0.19
CA ALA A 24 11.82 -8.85 0.44
C ALA A 24 11.49 -8.63 1.92
N LEU A 25 12.07 -9.44 2.82
CA LEU A 25 11.90 -9.25 4.26
C LEU A 25 12.45 -7.89 4.71
N ALA A 26 13.67 -7.55 4.30
CA ALA A 26 14.28 -6.26 4.64
C ALA A 26 13.46 -5.07 4.11
N ALA A 27 13.00 -5.14 2.87
CA ALA A 27 12.14 -4.11 2.28
C ALA A 27 10.79 -3.99 2.99
N THR A 28 10.19 -5.13 3.38
CA THR A 28 8.90 -5.15 4.10
C THR A 28 9.04 -4.50 5.47
N LEU A 29 10.07 -4.87 6.25
CA LEU A 29 10.34 -4.28 7.56
C LEU A 29 10.70 -2.80 7.44
N GLY A 30 11.52 -2.43 6.46
CA GLY A 30 11.87 -1.04 6.18
C GLY A 30 10.65 -0.19 5.81
N ALA A 31 9.73 -0.73 5.01
CA ALA A 31 8.48 -0.05 4.66
C ALA A 31 7.55 0.09 5.87
N VAL A 32 7.42 -0.95 6.71
CA VAL A 32 6.63 -0.87 7.95
C VAL A 32 7.16 0.24 8.84
N LEU A 33 8.46 0.24 9.15
CA LEU A 33 9.08 1.26 9.99
C LEU A 33 8.97 2.66 9.37
N GLY A 34 9.29 2.78 8.08
CA GLY A 34 9.27 4.05 7.35
C GLY A 34 7.87 4.65 7.25
N VAL A 35 6.87 3.85 6.87
CA VAL A 35 5.47 4.31 6.81
C VAL A 35 4.96 4.65 8.21
N SER A 36 5.24 3.84 9.23
CA SER A 36 4.82 4.16 10.61
C SER A 36 5.41 5.49 11.07
N ALA A 37 6.73 5.70 10.92
CA ALA A 37 7.38 6.95 11.30
C ALA A 37 6.83 8.15 10.51
N PHE A 38 6.65 7.98 9.20
CA PHE A 38 6.10 9.04 8.33
C PHE A 38 4.68 9.42 8.73
N VAL A 39 3.81 8.44 8.99
CA VAL A 39 2.45 8.68 9.46
C VAL A 39 2.42 9.36 10.82
N LEU A 40 3.26 8.91 11.78
CA LEU A 40 3.34 9.55 13.09
C LEU A 40 3.74 11.02 12.99
N LEU A 41 4.66 11.36 12.09
CA LEU A 41 5.03 12.74 11.80
C LEU A 41 3.87 13.53 11.20
N LEU A 42 3.16 12.96 10.23
CA LEU A 42 2.00 13.61 9.62
C LEU A 42 0.88 13.84 10.63
N ASP A 43 0.40 12.79 11.27
CA ASP A 43 -0.80 12.82 12.11
C ASP A 43 -0.49 13.51 13.47
N GLY A 44 0.72 13.36 14.00
CA GLY A 44 1.09 13.89 15.31
C GLY A 44 1.67 15.31 15.31
N VAL A 45 2.31 15.73 14.21
CA VAL A 45 3.06 17.00 14.16
C VAL A 45 2.54 17.92 13.06
N LEU A 46 2.63 17.51 11.79
CA LEU A 46 2.42 18.42 10.66
C LEU A 46 0.95 18.74 10.40
N PHE A 47 0.08 17.73 10.54
CA PHE A 47 -1.34 17.79 10.20
C PHE A 47 -2.25 17.50 11.40
N ARG A 48 -1.74 17.60 12.63
CA ARG A 48 -2.52 17.31 13.85
C ARG A 48 -3.84 18.07 13.92
N ARG A 49 -3.87 19.32 13.46
CA ARG A 49 -5.07 20.18 13.41
C ARG A 49 -6.01 19.88 12.25
N ALA A 50 -5.57 19.12 11.25
CA ALA A 50 -6.38 18.68 10.11
C ALA A 50 -7.04 17.31 10.35
N LEU A 51 -6.75 16.67 11.49
CA LEU A 51 -7.40 15.42 11.87
C LEU A 51 -8.89 15.67 12.18
N PRO A 52 -9.79 14.75 11.78
CA PRO A 52 -11.22 14.88 12.10
C PRO A 52 -11.46 15.03 13.60
N GLU A 53 -12.51 15.76 13.96
CA GLU A 53 -13.00 15.80 15.34
C GLU A 53 -13.30 14.38 15.83
N GLY A 54 -12.82 14.04 17.02
CA GLY A 54 -12.94 12.70 17.58
C GLY A 54 -11.90 11.68 17.08
N TYR A 55 -10.95 12.05 16.22
CA TYR A 55 -9.89 11.13 15.78
C TYR A 55 -9.10 10.54 16.96
N ALA A 56 -8.73 11.35 17.95
CA ALA A 56 -8.05 10.88 19.15
C ALA A 56 -8.93 9.96 20.01
N ALA A 57 -10.26 10.16 20.02
CA ALA A 57 -11.19 9.31 20.75
C ALA A 57 -11.23 7.88 20.19
N LEU A 58 -10.83 7.67 18.94
CA LEU A 58 -10.69 6.32 18.38
C LEU A 58 -9.63 5.46 19.10
N PHE A 59 -8.71 6.09 19.83
CA PHE A 59 -7.62 5.42 20.53
C PHE A 59 -7.87 5.25 22.04
N THR A 60 -9.03 5.67 22.56
CA THR A 60 -9.42 5.45 23.96
C THR A 60 -10.07 4.08 24.17
N ALA A 61 -10.64 3.48 23.13
CA ALA A 61 -11.18 2.12 23.13
C ALA A 61 -10.08 1.05 23.29
N PRO A 62 -10.42 -0.21 23.62
CA PRO A 62 -9.46 -1.32 23.63
C PRO A 62 -8.68 -1.41 22.31
N LEU A 63 -7.35 -1.35 22.41
CA LEU A 63 -6.47 -1.19 21.25
C LEU A 63 -6.40 -2.46 20.38
N LEU A 64 -6.39 -3.64 20.99
CA LEU A 64 -6.18 -4.90 20.27
C LEU A 64 -7.28 -5.20 19.22
N PRO A 65 -8.60 -5.12 19.54
CA PRO A 65 -9.63 -5.33 18.52
C PRO A 65 -9.52 -4.37 17.35
N ARG A 66 -9.21 -3.10 17.62
CA ARG A 66 -9.00 -2.07 16.60
C ARG A 66 -7.81 -2.41 15.70
N MET A 67 -6.66 -2.73 16.30
CA MET A 67 -5.45 -3.13 15.57
C MET A 67 -5.72 -4.30 14.62
N LEU A 68 -6.39 -5.34 15.11
CA LEU A 68 -6.72 -6.52 14.30
C LEU A 68 -7.69 -6.18 13.18
N PHE A 69 -8.70 -5.35 13.46
CA PHE A 69 -9.64 -4.89 12.44
C PHE A 69 -8.93 -4.07 11.35
N SER A 70 -8.07 -3.12 11.73
CA SER A 70 -7.29 -2.31 10.80
C SER A 70 -6.30 -3.14 9.98
N ALA A 71 -5.60 -4.08 10.60
CA ALA A 71 -4.70 -5.00 9.90
C ALA A 71 -5.45 -5.92 8.92
N ALA A 72 -6.62 -6.45 9.30
CA ALA A 72 -7.43 -7.27 8.41
C ALA A 72 -8.02 -6.44 7.25
N GLY A 73 -8.49 -5.23 7.54
CA GLY A 73 -8.99 -4.30 6.53
C GLY A 73 -7.91 -3.92 5.52
N SER A 74 -6.70 -3.59 5.99
CA SER A 74 -5.58 -3.24 5.11
C SER A 74 -5.16 -4.43 4.24
N MET A 75 -5.16 -5.64 4.78
CA MET A 75 -4.91 -6.86 4.01
C MET A 75 -5.97 -7.09 2.92
N LEU A 76 -7.24 -6.80 3.21
CA LEU A 76 -8.31 -6.88 2.21
C LEU A 76 -8.13 -5.84 1.10
N GLU A 77 -7.72 -4.61 1.43
CA GLU A 77 -7.38 -3.59 0.44
C GLU A 77 -6.22 -4.03 -0.46
N GLU A 78 -5.22 -4.72 0.08
CA GLU A 78 -4.13 -5.28 -0.73
C GLU A 78 -4.64 -6.31 -1.74
N VAL A 79 -5.60 -7.16 -1.36
CA VAL A 79 -6.24 -8.08 -2.30
C VAL A 79 -6.97 -7.31 -3.40
N GLN A 80 -7.82 -6.35 -3.04
CA GLN A 80 -8.67 -5.63 -3.99
C GLN A 80 -7.85 -4.76 -4.97
N TYR A 81 -6.99 -3.90 -4.44
CA TYR A 81 -6.31 -2.90 -5.25
C TYR A 81 -4.98 -3.40 -5.82
N ARG A 82 -4.19 -4.15 -5.05
CA ARG A 82 -2.87 -4.60 -5.53
C ARG A 82 -3.00 -5.92 -6.26
N LEU A 83 -3.52 -6.97 -5.63
CA LEU A 83 -3.60 -8.26 -6.30
C LEU A 83 -4.54 -8.23 -7.49
N LEU A 84 -5.77 -7.71 -7.36
CA LEU A 84 -6.73 -7.74 -8.45
C LEU A 84 -6.53 -6.57 -9.43
N LEU A 85 -6.74 -5.32 -9.00
CA LEU A 85 -6.80 -4.19 -9.92
C LEU A 85 -5.44 -3.86 -10.57
N THR A 86 -4.34 -3.78 -9.80
CA THR A 86 -3.00 -3.52 -10.35
C THR A 86 -2.58 -4.62 -11.33
N THR A 87 -2.83 -5.88 -10.99
CA THR A 87 -2.53 -7.01 -11.89
C THR A 87 -3.38 -6.95 -13.16
N ALA A 88 -4.68 -6.68 -13.05
CA ALA A 88 -5.56 -6.58 -14.21
C ALA A 88 -5.10 -5.48 -15.18
N LEU A 89 -4.79 -4.28 -14.67
CA LEU A 89 -4.30 -3.18 -15.50
C LEU A 89 -2.92 -3.47 -16.11
N ALA A 90 -2.02 -4.10 -15.36
CA ALA A 90 -0.72 -4.51 -15.90
C ALA A 90 -0.86 -5.58 -16.99
N VAL A 91 -1.78 -6.54 -16.82
CA VAL A 91 -2.09 -7.55 -17.84
C VAL A 91 -2.67 -6.89 -19.10
N LEU A 92 -3.60 -5.96 -18.95
CA LEU A 92 -4.18 -5.21 -20.08
C LEU A 92 -3.13 -4.37 -20.81
N ALA A 93 -2.29 -3.65 -20.08
CA ALA A 93 -1.19 -2.87 -20.65
C ALA A 93 -0.19 -3.77 -21.39
N ALA A 94 0.16 -4.92 -20.80
CA ALA A 94 1.06 -5.89 -21.43
C ALA A 94 0.43 -6.49 -22.70
N ALA A 95 -0.87 -6.80 -22.69
CA ALA A 95 -1.59 -7.31 -23.85
C ALA A 95 -1.71 -6.27 -24.98
N ALA A 96 -1.95 -5.00 -24.65
CA ALA A 96 -2.03 -3.90 -25.60
C ALA A 96 -0.67 -3.54 -26.22
N SER A 97 0.42 -3.69 -25.46
CA SER A 97 1.78 -3.48 -25.98
C SER A 97 2.19 -4.64 -26.91
N ALA A 98 1.95 -4.45 -28.21
CA ALA A 98 2.30 -5.29 -29.37
C ALA A 98 2.47 -6.80 -29.08
N PRO A 99 1.53 -7.68 -29.50
CA PRO A 99 1.50 -9.10 -29.16
C PRO A 99 2.75 -9.90 -29.59
N PHE A 100 3.61 -9.33 -30.44
CA PHE A 100 4.84 -9.95 -30.93
C PHE A 100 6.09 -9.62 -30.12
N THR A 101 6.02 -8.66 -29.18
CA THR A 101 7.18 -8.31 -28.35
C THR A 101 7.16 -9.11 -27.05
N ARG A 102 8.19 -9.94 -26.80
CA ARG A 102 8.38 -10.63 -25.51
C ARG A 102 8.89 -9.69 -24.40
N ARG A 103 8.85 -8.38 -24.62
CA ARG A 103 9.44 -7.39 -23.72
C ARG A 103 8.54 -7.20 -22.50
N PRO A 104 9.14 -7.10 -21.29
CA PRO A 104 8.39 -6.73 -20.10
C PRO A 104 7.84 -5.31 -20.23
N LEU A 105 6.81 -5.00 -19.44
CA LEU A 105 6.34 -3.62 -19.31
C LEU A 105 7.48 -2.73 -18.84
N PRO A 106 7.62 -1.51 -19.41
CA PRO A 106 8.63 -0.59 -18.95
C PRO A 106 8.33 -0.14 -17.51
N PRO A 107 9.36 0.11 -16.68
CA PRO A 107 9.21 0.53 -15.28
C PRO A 107 8.20 1.67 -15.07
N TRP A 108 8.21 2.69 -15.94
CA TRP A 108 7.32 3.84 -15.82
C TRP A 108 5.84 3.45 -15.95
N ALA A 109 5.50 2.44 -16.75
CA ALA A 109 4.11 2.01 -16.93
C ALA A 109 3.57 1.38 -15.64
N LEU A 110 4.39 0.57 -14.96
CA LEU A 110 4.01 -0.03 -13.68
C LEU A 110 3.91 1.03 -12.57
N LEU A 111 4.81 2.02 -12.55
CA LEU A 111 4.71 3.14 -11.63
C LEU A 111 3.41 3.94 -11.84
N LEU A 112 3.03 4.22 -13.09
CA LEU A 112 1.77 4.89 -13.41
C LEU A 112 0.56 4.07 -12.99
N ILE A 113 0.56 2.75 -13.24
CA ILE A 113 -0.52 1.87 -12.80
C ILE A 113 -0.65 1.88 -11.28
N ILE A 114 0.45 1.72 -10.54
CA ILE A 114 0.46 1.77 -9.07
C ILE A 114 -0.11 3.10 -8.58
N ALA A 115 0.38 4.22 -9.13
CA ALA A 115 -0.07 5.55 -8.77
C ALA A 115 -1.56 5.78 -9.07
N ALA A 116 -2.04 5.35 -10.23
CA ALA A 116 -3.45 5.49 -10.62
C ALA A 116 -4.38 4.63 -9.76
N VAL A 117 -4.02 3.35 -9.53
CA VAL A 117 -4.79 2.45 -8.67
C VAL A 117 -4.87 2.99 -7.25
N GLN A 118 -3.76 3.49 -6.72
CA GLN A 118 -3.77 4.03 -5.37
C GLN A 118 -4.52 5.36 -5.29
N LEU A 119 -4.54 6.17 -6.37
CA LEU A 119 -5.34 7.38 -6.41
C LEU A 119 -6.84 7.04 -6.35
N LEU A 120 -7.26 5.97 -7.03
CA LEU A 120 -8.65 5.47 -6.94
C LEU A 120 -8.99 5.01 -5.52
N ASN A 121 -8.12 4.24 -4.87
CA ASN A 121 -8.31 3.79 -3.50
C ASN A 121 -8.39 4.97 -2.51
N ALA A 122 -7.50 5.95 -2.66
CA ALA A 122 -7.40 7.11 -1.78
C ALA A 122 -8.28 8.30 -2.22
N TRP A 123 -9.13 8.14 -3.24
CA TRP A 123 -9.80 9.27 -3.91
C TRP A 123 -10.56 10.15 -2.93
N THR A 124 -11.36 9.55 -2.05
CA THR A 124 -12.15 10.28 -1.04
C THR A 124 -11.29 11.09 -0.09
N ALA A 125 -10.10 10.59 0.30
CA ALA A 125 -9.21 11.32 1.19
C ALA A 125 -8.52 12.47 0.45
N VAL A 126 -8.07 12.22 -0.78
CA VAL A 126 -7.40 13.21 -1.64
C VAL A 126 -8.36 14.30 -2.09
N SER A 127 -9.62 14.00 -2.39
CA SER A 127 -10.59 14.99 -2.84
C SER A 127 -11.00 15.96 -1.72
N HIS A 128 -11.18 15.46 -0.50
CA HIS A 128 -11.58 16.31 0.64
C HIS A 128 -10.41 17.06 1.27
N TYR A 129 -9.21 16.45 1.32
CA TYR A 129 -8.02 17.05 1.92
C TYR A 129 -6.81 16.83 1.02
N PRO A 130 -6.61 17.60 -0.06
CA PRO A 130 -5.64 17.26 -1.12
C PRO A 130 -4.23 16.96 -0.64
N LEU A 131 -3.61 17.86 0.13
CA LEU A 131 -2.23 17.69 0.57
C LEU A 131 -2.09 16.54 1.59
N TYR A 132 -2.93 16.54 2.63
CA TYR A 132 -2.90 15.51 3.66
C TYR A 132 -3.29 14.14 3.08
N GLY A 133 -4.38 14.08 2.33
CA GLY A 133 -4.85 12.93 1.56
C GLY A 133 -3.77 12.32 0.66
N ALA A 134 -3.08 13.17 -0.10
CA ALA A 134 -2.01 12.74 -0.99
C ALA A 134 -0.82 12.17 -0.22
N LEU A 135 -0.37 12.81 0.87
CA LEU A 135 0.77 12.33 1.65
C LEU A 135 0.41 11.08 2.47
N ARG A 136 -0.72 11.12 3.17
CA ARG A 136 -1.11 10.14 4.19
C ARG A 136 -1.66 8.84 3.61
N PHE A 137 -2.34 8.91 2.46
CA PHE A 137 -3.05 7.77 1.89
C PHE A 137 -2.53 7.42 0.50
N TRP A 138 -2.39 8.41 -0.40
CA TRP A 138 -1.96 8.12 -1.77
C TRP A 138 -0.49 7.70 -1.83
N LEU A 139 0.43 8.52 -1.33
CA LEU A 139 1.86 8.24 -1.34
C LEU A 139 2.20 6.99 -0.52
N VAL A 140 1.63 6.88 0.69
CA VAL A 140 1.80 5.68 1.53
C VAL A 140 1.32 4.43 0.81
N GLY A 141 0.15 4.47 0.18
CA GLY A 141 -0.36 3.29 -0.53
C GLY A 141 0.45 2.92 -1.78
N CYS A 142 1.13 3.88 -2.40
CA CYS A 142 2.08 3.61 -3.50
C CYS A 142 3.29 2.80 -3.00
N VAL A 143 3.73 2.97 -1.74
CA VAL A 143 4.80 2.14 -1.14
C VAL A 143 4.41 0.66 -1.15
N TRP A 144 3.17 0.33 -0.80
CA TRP A 144 2.67 -1.05 -0.86
C TRP A 144 2.61 -1.58 -2.29
N GLY A 145 2.20 -0.76 -3.26
CA GLY A 145 2.25 -1.12 -4.68
C GLY A 145 3.68 -1.36 -5.19
N LEU A 146 4.65 -0.57 -4.73
CA LEU A 146 6.08 -0.76 -5.03
C LEU A 146 6.61 -2.06 -4.41
N LEU A 147 6.23 -2.38 -3.18
CA LEU A 147 6.55 -3.66 -2.53
C LEU A 147 5.97 -4.83 -3.31
N TYR A 148 4.72 -4.74 -3.77
CA TYR A 148 4.11 -5.78 -4.61
C TYR A 148 4.95 -6.00 -5.88
N TRP A 149 5.25 -4.93 -6.60
CA TRP A 149 5.99 -5.04 -7.84
C TRP A 149 7.43 -5.56 -7.65
N ARG A 150 8.16 -5.05 -6.66
CA ARG A 150 9.59 -5.36 -6.47
C ARG A 150 9.84 -6.62 -5.66
N HIS A 151 8.96 -6.95 -4.71
CA HIS A 151 9.16 -7.99 -3.70
C HIS A 151 7.99 -8.98 -3.58
N GLY A 152 6.98 -8.87 -4.44
CA GLY A 152 5.87 -9.80 -4.52
C GLY A 152 4.71 -9.46 -3.58
N PHE A 153 3.53 -10.02 -3.89
CA PHE A 153 2.27 -9.67 -3.26
C PHE A 153 2.29 -9.90 -1.75
N LEU A 154 2.86 -11.03 -1.30
CA LEU A 154 2.93 -11.33 0.13
C LEU A 154 3.73 -10.28 0.91
N SER A 155 4.71 -9.61 0.29
CA SER A 155 5.47 -8.54 0.95
C SER A 155 4.59 -7.30 1.18
N ALA A 156 3.76 -6.93 0.20
CA ALA A 156 2.80 -5.84 0.34
C ALA A 156 1.69 -6.19 1.35
N LEU A 157 1.11 -7.40 1.24
CA LEU A 157 0.08 -7.91 2.14
C LEU A 157 0.56 -7.95 3.59
N ALA A 158 1.72 -8.54 3.84
CA ALA A 158 2.29 -8.61 5.18
C ALA A 158 2.71 -7.22 5.67
N GLY A 159 3.37 -6.41 4.84
CA GLY A 159 3.79 -5.06 5.22
C GLY A 159 2.62 -4.18 5.64
N HIS A 160 1.56 -4.12 4.83
CA HIS A 160 0.39 -3.29 5.12
C HIS A 160 -0.44 -3.83 6.29
N GLY A 161 -0.49 -5.15 6.51
CA GLY A 161 -1.11 -5.72 7.72
C GLY A 161 -0.28 -5.39 8.98
N LEU A 162 1.02 -5.65 8.93
CA LEU A 162 1.93 -5.47 10.07
C LEU A 162 2.11 -4.00 10.47
N VAL A 163 1.96 -3.05 9.54
CA VAL A 163 2.10 -1.63 9.86
C VAL A 163 1.13 -1.21 10.96
N HIS A 164 -0.09 -1.75 11.00
CA HIS A 164 -1.08 -1.43 12.04
C HIS A 164 -0.72 -2.01 13.42
N LEU A 165 0.01 -3.13 13.45
CA LEU A 165 0.48 -3.69 14.70
C LEU A 165 1.54 -2.80 15.38
N LEU A 166 2.24 -1.98 14.60
CA LEU A 166 3.22 -1.01 15.11
C LEU A 166 2.63 0.40 15.24
N LEU A 167 1.91 0.84 14.21
CA LEU A 167 1.43 2.21 14.05
C LEU A 167 0.32 2.54 15.04
N ASP A 168 -0.67 1.68 15.23
CA ASP A 168 -1.83 2.01 16.07
C ASP A 168 -1.44 2.19 17.56
N PRO A 169 -0.57 1.35 18.17
CA PRO A 169 -0.02 1.63 19.50
C PRO A 169 0.76 2.94 19.57
N ALA A 170 1.58 3.23 18.55
CA ALA A 170 2.39 4.44 18.52
C ALA A 170 1.52 5.70 18.38
N LEU A 171 0.49 5.67 17.55
CA LEU A 171 -0.49 6.76 17.43
C LEU A 171 -1.26 6.93 18.73
N ARG A 172 -1.66 5.84 19.41
CA ARG A 172 -2.30 5.94 20.73
C ARG A 172 -1.41 6.67 21.74
N ALA A 173 -0.15 6.26 21.84
CA ALA A 173 0.81 6.89 22.73
C ALA A 173 0.99 8.37 22.38
N LEU A 174 1.20 8.68 21.10
CA LEU A 174 1.40 10.04 20.63
C LEU A 174 0.18 10.92 20.87
N LEU A 175 -1.03 10.46 20.58
CA LEU A 175 -2.24 11.28 20.64
C LEU A 175 -2.79 11.44 22.06
N LEU A 176 -2.63 10.45 22.94
CA LEU A 176 -3.21 10.49 24.28
C LEU A 176 -2.22 10.89 25.38
N LEU A 177 -0.91 10.69 25.20
CA LEU A 177 0.09 11.07 26.20
C LEU A 177 0.67 12.46 25.98
N THR A 178 0.39 13.09 24.83
CA THR A 178 0.79 14.47 24.52
C THR A 178 -0.38 15.44 24.39
N ALA A 179 -1.60 14.98 24.70
CA ALA A 179 -2.79 15.81 24.84
C ALA A 179 -2.88 16.31 26.29
#